data_AF-V2Z6R3-F1
#
_entry.id   AF-V2Z6R3-F1
#
_cell.length_a   1.000
_cell.length_b   1.000
_cell.length_c   1.000
_cell.angle_alpha   90.00
_cell.angle_beta   90.00
_cell.angle_gamma   90.00
#
_symmetry.space_group_name_H-M   'P 1'
#
loop_
_entity.id
_entity.type
_entity.pdbx_description
1 polymer ?
#
loop_
_entity_poly.entity_id
_entity_poly.type
_entity_poly.pdbx_seq_one_letter_code
_entity_poly.pdbx_strand_id
1 'polypeptide(L)'
;MNIFDEVDENLFRPLTGINKRKYVDILTLIWERCKRQPNFAIEKSTIFDMAEEYFNGLDEQVELDIEEEIEGNMADARNIAGSFIRRLKDTGWIIEKEGEYEEEFKLAVNYKVVPLIKSFQDIINPKITTYKSTKGKQKP
;
A
#
# COMPACT_ATOMS: atom_id res chain seq x y z
N MET A 1 -12.35 8.55 20.46
CA MET A 1 -11.80 7.59 19.50
C MET A 1 -10.83 8.34 18.62
N ASN A 2 -9.55 8.03 18.76
CA ASN A 2 -8.46 8.52 17.95
C ASN A 2 -8.30 7.59 16.73
N ILE A 3 -7.75 8.09 15.61
CA ILE A 3 -7.50 7.25 14.43
C ILE A 3 -6.53 6.10 14.74
N PHE A 4 -5.54 6.33 15.61
CA PHE A 4 -4.56 5.32 16.01
C PHE A 4 -5.08 4.31 17.04
N ASP A 5 -6.32 4.48 17.51
CA ASP A 5 -7.03 3.39 18.19
C ASP A 5 -7.51 2.33 17.17
N GLU A 6 -7.61 2.71 15.89
CA GLU A 6 -8.15 1.88 14.82
C GLU A 6 -7.07 1.37 13.85
N VAL A 7 -6.02 2.15 13.60
CA VAL A 7 -4.94 1.80 12.67
C VAL A 7 -3.61 1.71 13.38
N ASP A 8 -2.64 1.06 12.75
CA ASP A 8 -1.28 0.96 13.29
C ASP A 8 -0.67 2.35 13.54
N GLU A 9 0.02 2.53 14.67
CA GLU A 9 0.68 3.80 15.02
C GLU A 9 1.72 4.23 13.98
N ASN A 10 2.33 3.25 13.29
CA ASN A 10 3.35 3.44 12.26
C ASN A 10 2.78 3.40 10.85
N LEU A 11 1.45 3.50 10.67
CA LEU A 11 0.77 3.41 9.38
C LEU A 11 1.44 4.26 8.28
N PHE A 12 1.83 5.49 8.60
CA PHE A 12 2.37 6.41 7.59
C PHE A 12 3.85 6.19 7.27
N ARG A 13 4.57 5.36 8.04
CA ARG A 13 6.01 5.20 7.90
C ARG A 13 6.47 4.84 6.49
N PRO A 14 5.86 3.88 5.76
CA PRO A 14 6.26 3.56 4.38
C PRO A 14 6.15 4.76 3.44
N LEU A 15 5.28 5.73 3.76
CA LEU A 15 5.00 6.90 2.94
C LEU A 15 5.89 8.11 3.28
N THR A 16 6.78 7.98 4.26
CA THR A 16 7.65 9.08 4.72
C THR A 16 9.11 8.95 4.28
N GLY A 17 9.57 7.74 3.96
CA GLY A 17 10.97 7.44 3.62
C GLY A 17 11.37 7.78 2.17
N ILE A 18 12.60 7.39 1.81
CA ILE A 18 13.15 7.54 0.45
C ILE A 18 12.34 6.74 -0.58
N ASN A 19 11.81 5.59 -0.16
CA ASN A 19 11.07 4.64 -0.99
C ASN A 19 9.55 4.91 -1.08
N LYS A 20 9.06 6.03 -0.56
CA LYS A 20 7.61 6.37 -0.52
C LYS A 20 6.88 6.20 -1.86
N ARG A 21 7.53 6.52 -2.99
CA ARG A 21 6.93 6.35 -4.33
C ARG A 21 6.73 4.88 -4.66
N LYS A 22 7.78 4.06 -4.46
CA LYS A 22 7.74 2.61 -4.64
C LYS A 22 6.68 1.96 -3.75
N TYR A 23 6.55 2.40 -2.49
CA TYR A 23 5.49 1.93 -1.60
C TYR A 23 4.08 2.23 -2.13
N VAL A 24 3.85 3.45 -2.64
CA VAL A 24 2.56 3.82 -3.26
C VAL A 24 2.29 3.02 -4.53
N ASP A 25 3.30 2.80 -5.37
CA ASP A 25 3.18 2.00 -6.60
C ASP A 25 2.79 0.55 -6.27
N ILE A 26 3.50 -0.09 -5.33
CA ILE A 26 3.18 -1.45 -4.87
C ILE A 26 1.77 -1.51 -4.27
N LEU A 27 1.40 -0.57 -3.41
CA LEU A 27 0.03 -0.50 -2.86
C LEU A 27 -1.02 -0.36 -3.96
N THR A 28 -0.73 0.42 -5.00
CA THR A 28 -1.62 0.61 -6.14
C THR A 28 -1.77 -0.68 -6.94
N LEU A 29 -0.67 -1.40 -7.22
CA LEU A 29 -0.69 -2.70 -7.89
C LEU A 29 -1.55 -3.71 -7.12
N ILE A 30 -1.30 -3.86 -5.81
CA ILE A 30 -2.08 -4.76 -4.95
C ILE A 30 -3.56 -4.37 -4.96
N TRP A 31 -3.87 -3.09 -4.76
CA TRP A 31 -5.24 -2.60 -4.75
C TRP A 31 -5.98 -2.84 -6.05
N GLU A 32 -5.36 -2.54 -7.21
CA GLU A 32 -5.97 -2.78 -8.51
C GLU A 32 -6.29 -4.26 -8.73
N ARG A 33 -5.45 -5.15 -8.21
CA ARG A 33 -5.64 -6.61 -8.29
C ARG A 33 -6.75 -7.11 -7.36
N CYS A 34 -6.91 -6.53 -6.18
CA CYS A 34 -7.80 -7.06 -5.12
C CYS A 34 -9.09 -6.27 -4.89
N LYS A 35 -9.26 -5.06 -5.45
CA LYS A 35 -10.42 -4.17 -5.18
C LYS A 35 -11.80 -4.74 -5.52
N ARG A 36 -11.85 -5.77 -6.36
CA ARG A 36 -13.08 -6.50 -6.73
C ARG A 36 -13.19 -7.87 -6.06
N GLN A 37 -12.18 -8.28 -5.30
CA GLN A 37 -12.15 -9.57 -4.63
C GLN A 37 -12.83 -9.49 -3.26
N PRO A 38 -13.47 -10.58 -2.79
CA PRO A 38 -13.98 -10.66 -1.43
C PRO A 38 -12.89 -10.34 -0.41
N ASN A 39 -13.22 -9.52 0.58
CA ASN A 39 -12.31 -9.12 1.67
C ASN A 39 -10.97 -8.50 1.22
N PHE A 40 -10.88 -8.06 -0.04
CA PHE A 40 -9.64 -7.54 -0.63
C PHE A 40 -8.45 -8.52 -0.56
N ALA A 41 -8.74 -9.83 -0.50
CA ALA A 41 -7.73 -10.87 -0.33
C ALA A 41 -7.32 -11.46 -1.68
N ILE A 42 -6.02 -11.73 -1.83
CA ILE A 42 -5.42 -12.45 -2.96
C ILE A 42 -4.26 -13.32 -2.45
N GLU A 43 -3.80 -14.24 -3.29
CA GLU A 43 -2.74 -15.19 -2.97
C GLU A 43 -1.44 -14.44 -2.62
N LYS A 44 -0.77 -14.87 -1.55
CA LYS A 44 0.50 -14.28 -1.12
C LYS A 44 1.56 -14.33 -2.21
N SER A 45 1.66 -15.45 -2.93
CA SER A 45 2.58 -15.59 -4.07
C SER A 45 2.33 -14.52 -5.13
N THR A 46 1.07 -14.30 -5.53
CA THR A 46 0.69 -13.29 -6.51
C THR A 46 1.14 -11.88 -6.11
N ILE A 47 1.02 -11.50 -4.83
CA ILE A 47 1.49 -10.18 -4.37
C ILE A 47 3.01 -10.06 -4.50
N PHE A 48 3.74 -11.10 -4.12
CA PHE A 48 5.19 -11.08 -4.21
C PHE A 48 5.66 -11.08 -5.68
N ASP A 49 5.02 -11.85 -6.55
CA ASP A 49 5.36 -11.92 -7.97
C ASP A 49 5.13 -10.57 -8.65
N MET A 50 4.01 -9.89 -8.34
CA MET A 50 3.73 -8.54 -8.83
C MET A 50 4.74 -7.50 -8.32
N ALA A 51 5.15 -7.59 -7.06
CA ALA A 51 6.14 -6.69 -6.49
C ALA A 51 7.54 -6.93 -7.08
N GLU A 52 7.92 -8.19 -7.25
CA GLU A 52 9.16 -8.59 -7.90
C GLU A 52 9.22 -8.12 -9.36
N GLU A 53 8.14 -8.30 -10.13
CA GLU A 53 8.04 -7.80 -11.50
C GLU A 53 8.18 -6.26 -11.55
N TYR A 54 7.56 -5.54 -10.61
CA TYR A 54 7.74 -4.09 -10.48
C TYR A 54 9.21 -3.72 -10.29
N PHE A 55 9.92 -4.38 -9.36
CA PHE A 55 11.33 -4.08 -9.08
C PHE A 55 12.27 -4.48 -10.22
N ASN A 56 12.02 -5.61 -10.88
CA ASN A 56 12.76 -6.02 -12.08
C ASN A 56 12.59 -5.06 -13.24
N GLY A 57 11.46 -4.34 -13.30
CA GLY A 57 11.21 -3.29 -14.30
C GLY A 57 11.88 -1.94 -14.01
N LEU A 58 12.54 -1.78 -12.86
CA LEU A 58 13.26 -0.55 -12.52
C LEU A 58 14.67 -0.56 -13.13
N ASP A 59 15.04 0.53 -13.79
CA ASP A 59 16.40 0.76 -14.31
C ASP A 59 17.33 1.38 -13.25
N GLU A 60 17.05 1.13 -11.97
CA GLU A 60 17.79 1.70 -10.84
C GLU A 60 17.98 0.68 -9.70
N GLN A 61 19.06 0.85 -8.94
CA GLN A 61 19.23 0.10 -7.70
C GLN A 61 18.30 0.64 -6.61
N VAL A 62 17.65 -0.28 -5.89
CA VAL A 62 16.78 0.07 -4.76
C VAL A 62 17.60 0.02 -3.48
N GLU A 63 17.81 1.17 -2.87
CA GLU A 63 18.33 1.26 -1.51
C GLU A 63 17.20 0.96 -0.52
N LEU A 64 17.43 0.01 0.38
CA LEU A 64 16.48 -0.33 1.43
C LEU A 64 16.67 0.60 2.63
N ASP A 65 15.61 0.82 3.39
CA ASP A 65 15.72 1.68 4.57
C ASP A 65 16.64 1.00 5.61
N ILE A 66 17.40 1.78 6.39
CA ILE A 66 18.49 1.28 7.26
C ILE A 66 18.00 0.24 8.30
N GLU A 67 16.69 0.23 8.58
CA GLU A 67 16.04 -0.70 9.49
C GLU A 67 15.58 -2.02 8.84
N GLU A 68 15.70 -2.13 7.51
CA GLU A 68 15.44 -3.36 6.76
C GLU A 68 16.76 -4.15 6.68
N GLU A 69 17.10 -4.88 7.74
CA GLU A 69 18.25 -5.80 7.74
C GLU A 69 18.05 -6.88 6.67
N ILE A 70 18.66 -6.70 5.50
CA ILE A 70 18.93 -7.79 4.57
C ILE A 70 20.42 -8.11 4.65
N GLU A 71 20.74 -9.26 5.24
CA GLU A 71 22.06 -9.85 5.11
C GLU A 71 22.27 -10.31 3.66
N GLY A 72 22.98 -9.54 2.85
CA GLY A 72 23.39 -9.98 1.51
C GLY A 72 23.77 -8.86 0.55
N ASN A 73 24.99 -8.90 0.04
CA ASN A 73 25.42 -8.12 -1.11
C ASN A 73 24.61 -8.57 -2.36
N MET A 74 24.02 -7.61 -3.07
CA MET A 74 23.05 -7.78 -4.17
C MET A 74 21.68 -8.30 -3.68
N ALA A 75 20.79 -7.39 -3.26
CA ALA A 75 19.41 -7.73 -2.98
C ALA A 75 18.71 -8.10 -4.30
N ASP A 76 18.51 -9.39 -4.53
CA ASP A 76 17.64 -9.92 -5.57
C ASP A 76 16.25 -9.24 -5.49
N ALA A 77 15.60 -8.98 -6.62
CA ALA A 77 14.31 -8.28 -6.69
C ALA A 77 13.26 -8.95 -5.81
N ARG A 78 13.34 -10.29 -5.64
CA ARG A 78 12.50 -11.04 -4.70
C ARG A 78 12.71 -10.64 -3.25
N ASN A 79 13.96 -10.42 -2.82
CA ASN A 79 14.29 -10.01 -1.45
C ASN A 79 13.85 -8.57 -1.19
N ILE A 80 14.02 -7.69 -2.18
CA ILE A 80 13.51 -6.31 -2.14
C ILE A 80 11.98 -6.33 -2.00
N ALA A 81 11.29 -7.08 -2.86
CA ALA A 81 9.84 -7.27 -2.79
C ALA A 81 9.40 -7.77 -1.41
N GLY A 82 10.09 -8.78 -0.88
CA GLY A 82 9.80 -9.31 0.45
C GLY A 82 9.90 -8.26 1.56
N SER A 83 10.90 -7.39 1.50
CA SER A 83 11.11 -6.34 2.51
C SER A 83 10.02 -5.26 2.44
N PHE A 84 9.64 -4.83 1.23
CA PHE A 84 8.54 -3.90 1.04
C PHE A 84 7.20 -4.49 1.51
N ILE A 85 6.89 -5.73 1.14
CA ILE A 85 5.64 -6.39 1.57
C ILE A 85 5.63 -6.59 3.08
N ARG A 86 6.76 -6.96 3.69
CA ARG A 86 6.90 -7.04 5.14
C ARG A 86 6.63 -5.69 5.80
N ARG A 87 7.25 -4.60 5.34
CA ARG A 87 7.02 -3.25 5.86
C ARG A 87 5.55 -2.85 5.79
N LEU A 88 4.89 -3.11 4.66
CA LEU A 88 3.45 -2.82 4.49
C LEU A 88 2.58 -3.64 5.46
N LYS A 89 2.96 -4.89 5.74
CA LYS A 89 2.28 -5.73 6.72
C LYS A 89 2.49 -5.20 8.15
N ASP A 90 3.73 -4.92 8.50
CA ASP A 90 4.16 -4.46 9.83
C ASP A 90 3.63 -3.05 10.16
N THR A 91 3.10 -2.33 9.16
CA THR A 91 2.47 -1.00 9.33
C THR A 91 0.96 -1.04 9.06
N GLY A 92 0.37 -2.22 8.94
CA GLY A 92 -1.07 -2.41 8.91
C GLY A 92 -1.76 -2.04 7.59
N TRP A 93 -1.03 -1.84 6.49
CA TRP A 93 -1.63 -1.63 5.16
C TRP A 93 -2.22 -2.92 4.60
N ILE A 94 -1.52 -4.03 4.83
CA ILE A 94 -1.94 -5.36 4.44
C ILE A 94 -1.94 -6.28 5.67
N ILE A 95 -2.80 -7.29 5.65
CA ILE A 95 -2.97 -8.24 6.74
C ILE A 95 -2.96 -9.66 6.19
N GLU A 96 -2.45 -10.59 7.00
CA GLU A 96 -2.55 -12.02 6.69
C GLU A 96 -3.97 -12.52 6.93
N LYS A 97 -4.43 -13.38 6.02
CA LYS A 97 -5.69 -14.11 6.11
C LYS A 97 -5.41 -15.59 5.97
N GLU A 98 -5.97 -16.37 6.88
CA GLU A 98 -6.02 -17.83 6.72
C GLU A 98 -6.83 -18.14 5.46
N GLY A 99 -6.26 -18.97 4.60
CA GLY A 99 -6.98 -19.50 3.43
C GLY A 99 -8.16 -20.37 3.87
N GLU A 100 -9.10 -20.57 2.96
CA GLU A 100 -10.19 -21.54 3.17
C GLU A 100 -9.67 -22.99 3.14
N TYR A 101 -8.46 -23.20 2.63
CA TYR A 101 -7.74 -24.48 2.59
C TYR A 101 -6.39 -24.34 3.30
N GLU A 102 -5.92 -25.43 3.94
CA GLU A 102 -4.75 -25.48 4.85
C GLU A 102 -3.41 -25.02 4.22
N GLU A 103 -3.35 -24.73 2.92
CA GLU A 103 -2.11 -24.39 2.19
C GLU A 103 -2.15 -23.02 1.45
N GLU A 104 -3.30 -22.33 1.39
CA GLU A 104 -3.39 -21.03 0.70
C GLU A 104 -3.22 -19.86 1.66
N PHE A 105 -1.98 -19.41 1.89
CA PHE A 105 -1.76 -18.13 2.57
C PHE A 105 -2.21 -16.96 1.69
N LYS A 106 -3.18 -16.17 2.18
CA LYS A 106 -3.66 -14.96 1.51
C LYS A 106 -3.21 -13.72 2.25
N LEU A 107 -2.95 -12.66 1.51
CA LEU A 107 -2.81 -11.32 2.06
C LEU A 107 -3.97 -10.47 1.56
N ALA A 108 -4.46 -9.60 2.43
CA ALA A 108 -5.54 -8.69 2.11
C ALA A 108 -5.14 -7.25 2.39
N VAL A 109 -5.61 -6.32 1.58
CA VAL A 109 -5.59 -4.89 1.95
C VAL A 109 -6.47 -4.70 3.18
N ASN A 110 -5.94 -4.07 4.22
CA ASN A 110 -6.69 -3.80 5.44
C ASN A 110 -7.88 -2.87 5.13
N TYR A 111 -9.10 -3.30 5.45
CA TYR A 111 -10.30 -2.50 5.16
C TYR A 111 -10.27 -1.11 5.80
N LYS A 112 -9.56 -0.96 6.93
CA LYS A 112 -9.41 0.32 7.64
C LYS A 112 -8.60 1.35 6.84
N VAL A 113 -7.70 0.92 5.96
CA VAL A 113 -6.87 1.81 5.13
C VAL A 113 -7.43 2.06 3.73
N VAL A 114 -8.47 1.32 3.32
CA VAL A 114 -9.14 1.51 2.01
C VAL A 114 -9.58 2.96 1.75
N PRO A 115 -10.13 3.71 2.72
CA PRO A 115 -10.44 5.13 2.51
C PRO A 115 -9.22 5.98 2.13
N LEU A 116 -8.02 5.66 2.64
CA LEU A 116 -6.78 6.35 2.29
C LEU A 116 -6.35 6.01 0.86
N ILE A 117 -6.39 4.74 0.48
CA ILE A 117 -6.06 4.30 -0.88
C ILE A 117 -6.98 4.99 -1.91
N LYS A 118 -8.29 5.04 -1.63
CA LYS A 118 -9.25 5.76 -2.48
C LYS A 118 -8.93 7.26 -2.56
N SER A 119 -8.52 7.85 -1.44
CA SER A 119 -8.11 9.26 -1.40
C SER A 119 -6.86 9.51 -2.26
N PHE A 120 -5.89 8.59 -2.29
CA PHE A 120 -4.75 8.68 -3.22
C PHE A 120 -5.22 8.65 -4.68
N GLN A 121 -6.15 7.75 -5.02
CA GLN A 121 -6.71 7.66 -6.36
C GLN A 121 -7.46 8.94 -6.78
N ASP A 122 -8.22 9.54 -5.86
CA ASP A 122 -8.95 10.78 -6.10
C ASP A 122 -8.00 12.00 -6.21
N ILE A 123 -6.87 12.02 -5.49
CA ILE A 123 -5.84 13.06 -5.63
C ILE A 123 -5.15 12.97 -7.00
N ILE A 124 -4.83 11.76 -7.46
CA ILE A 124 -4.18 11.53 -8.75
C ILE A 124 -5.16 11.76 -9.91
N ASN A 125 -6.44 11.43 -9.72
CA ASN A 125 -7.50 11.57 -10.70
C ASN A 125 -8.63 12.47 -10.17
N PRO A 126 -8.38 13.80 -10.05
CA PRO A 126 -9.33 14.70 -9.43
C PRO A 126 -10.62 14.78 -10.25
N LYS A 127 -11.72 14.37 -9.64
CA LYS A 127 -13.05 14.68 -10.16
C LYS A 127 -13.29 16.16 -9.94
N ILE A 128 -13.46 16.91 -11.03
CA ILE A 128 -13.72 18.36 -11.00
C ILE A 128 -14.86 18.64 -10.02
N THR A 129 -14.52 19.13 -8.83
CA THR A 129 -15.50 19.53 -7.84
C THR A 129 -15.68 21.03 -7.98
N THR A 130 -16.75 21.43 -8.67
CA THR A 130 -17.11 22.84 -8.77
C THR A 130 -17.58 23.31 -7.39
N TYR A 131 -16.68 23.96 -6.65
CA TYR A 131 -17.07 24.68 -5.44
C TYR A 131 -17.99 25.83 -5.84
N LYS A 132 -19.31 25.65 -5.67
CA LYS A 132 -20.24 26.77 -5.70
C LYS A 132 -19.94 27.65 -4.49
N SER A 133 -19.15 28.70 -4.70
CA SER A 133 -19.07 29.80 -3.75
C SER A 133 -20.45 30.43 -3.67
N THR A 134 -21.23 30.09 -2.64
CA THR A 134 -22.37 30.88 -2.22
C THR A 134 -21.83 32.17 -1.63
N LYS A 135 -21.57 33.17 -2.50
CA LYS A 135 -21.47 34.56 -2.07
C LYS A 135 -22.81 34.92 -1.43
N GLY A 136 -22.87 34.80 -0.11
CA GLY A 136 -23.95 35.29 0.71
C GLY A 136 -24.13 36.77 0.40
N LYS A 137 -25.32 37.12 -0.08
CA LYS A 137 -25.78 38.50 -0.18
C LYS A 137 -25.73 39.11 1.21
N GLN A 138 -24.76 39.97 1.50
CA GLN A 138 -24.90 40.94 2.58
C GLN A 138 -25.72 42.12 2.05
N LYS A 139 -26.93 42.26 2.59
CA LYS A 139 -27.72 43.50 2.69
C LYS A 139 -28.34 43.47 4.10
N PRO A 140 -28.52 44.61 4.78
CA PRO A 140 -28.97 45.89 4.22
C PRO A 140 -27.89 46.96 4.11
#